data_AF-A0A956IQS7-F1
#
_entry.id   AF-A0A956IQS7-F1
#
_cell.length_a   1.000
_cell.length_b   1.000
_cell.length_c   1.000
_cell.angle_alpha   90.00
_cell.angle_beta   90.00
_cell.angle_gamma   90.00
#
_symmetry.space_group_name_H-M   'P 1'
#
loop_
_entity.id
_entity.type
_entity.pdbx_description
1 polymer ?
#
loop_
_entity_poly.entity_id
_entity_poly.type
_entity_poly.pdbx_seq_one_letter_code
_entity_poly.pdbx_strand_id
1 'polypeptide(L)'
;NCFHADSRMVYIDPVMCIDCGACLPVCPVGAIYEEVDLPNAEARWLPINAARSRYLPVLSKSRSPLGTPQSRARAHGLRGRS
;
A
#
# COMPACT_ATOMS: atom_id res chain seq x y z
N ASN A 1 3.33 10.72 9.96
CA ASN A 1 3.11 10.12 8.63
C ASN A 1 3.44 8.64 8.75
N CYS A 2 2.44 7.77 8.64
CA CYS A 2 2.56 6.32 8.87
C CYS A 2 2.68 5.51 7.57
N PHE A 3 2.82 6.15 6.40
CA PHE A 3 2.94 5.44 5.13
C PHE A 3 4.39 5.12 4.78
N HIS A 4 4.64 3.88 4.40
CA HIS A 4 5.90 3.39 3.85
C HIS A 4 5.64 2.73 2.50
N ALA A 5 6.60 2.73 1.58
CA ALA A 5 6.34 2.16 0.25
C ALA A 5 7.58 1.56 -0.40
N ASP A 6 7.34 0.60 -1.27
CA ASP A 6 8.33 0.09 -2.23
C ASP A 6 7.80 0.18 -3.67
N SER A 7 8.42 -0.54 -4.60
CA SER A 7 8.02 -0.56 -6.01
C SER A 7 6.72 -1.34 -6.30
N ARG A 8 6.07 -1.90 -5.28
CA ARG A 8 4.88 -2.75 -5.42
C ARG A 8 3.68 -2.26 -4.64
N MET A 9 3.87 -1.73 -3.43
CA MET A 9 2.76 -1.45 -2.52
C MET A 9 3.09 -0.32 -1.52
N VAL A 10 2.04 0.25 -0.95
CA VAL A 10 2.10 1.11 0.23
C VAL A 10 1.71 0.28 1.45
N TYR A 11 2.41 0.49 2.57
CA TYR A 11 2.28 -0.20 3.83
C TYR A 11 1.99 0.83 4.94
N ILE A 12 1.07 0.53 5.83
CA ILE A 12 0.74 1.36 7.00
C ILE A 12 1.57 0.87 8.18
N ASP A 13 2.31 1.78 8.83
CA ASP A 13 3.02 1.51 10.08
C ASP A 13 2.04 1.54 11.26
N PRO A 14 1.76 0.41 11.93
CA PRO A 14 0.85 0.37 13.07
C PRO A 14 1.41 1.05 14.32
N VAL A 15 2.74 1.25 14.43
CA VAL A 15 3.35 1.94 15.58
C VAL A 15 3.20 3.46 15.45
N MET A 16 3.23 3.97 14.22
CA MET A 16 3.09 5.40 13.92
C MET A 16 1.66 5.80 13.55
N CYS A 17 0.77 4.85 13.26
CA CYS A 17 -0.65 5.10 13.07
C CYS A 17 -1.27 5.57 14.39
N ILE A 18 -2.21 6.52 14.29
CA ILE A 18 -2.92 7.10 15.43
C ILE A 18 -4.43 7.07 15.21
N ASP A 19 -4.89 6.22 14.29
CA ASP A 19 -6.30 5.95 13.99
C ASP A 19 -7.10 7.22 13.66
N CYS A 20 -6.50 8.12 12.86
CA CYS A 20 -7.12 9.40 12.51
C CYS A 20 -8.15 9.33 11.37
N GLY A 21 -8.29 8.17 10.70
CA GLY A 21 -9.27 7.94 9.64
C GLY A 21 -9.07 8.71 8.32
N ALA A 22 -8.14 9.68 8.26
CA ALA A 22 -8.00 10.58 7.11
C ALA A 22 -7.65 9.89 5.78
N CYS A 23 -7.08 8.68 5.86
CA CYS A 23 -6.65 7.91 4.70
C CYS A 23 -7.77 7.08 4.05
N LEU A 24 -8.83 6.75 4.78
CA LEU A 24 -9.93 5.91 4.28
C LEU A 24 -10.62 6.52 3.06
N PRO A 25 -11.14 7.77 3.09
CA PRO A 25 -11.92 8.31 1.98
C PRO A 25 -11.08 8.66 0.75
N VAL A 26 -9.75 8.76 0.89
CA VAL A 26 -8.86 9.17 -0.20
C VAL A 26 -8.28 7.99 -0.98
N CYS A 27 -8.41 6.76 -0.48
CA CYS A 27 -7.91 5.58 -1.19
C CYS A 27 -8.81 5.30 -2.41
N PRO A 28 -8.32 5.46 -3.65
CA PRO A 28 -9.17 5.37 -4.84
C PRO A 28 -9.68 3.94 -5.13
N VAL A 29 -9.09 2.93 -4.48
CA VAL A 29 -9.44 1.51 -4.64
C VAL A 29 -10.03 0.90 -3.37
N GLY A 30 -10.27 1.70 -2.32
CA GLY A 30 -10.91 1.25 -1.08
C GLY A 30 -10.15 0.14 -0.34
N ALA A 31 -8.82 0.19 -0.34
CA ALA A 31 -7.96 -0.88 0.22
C ALA A 31 -7.55 -0.67 1.69
N ILE A 32 -8.03 0.38 2.36
CA ILE A 32 -7.68 0.73 3.74
C ILE A 32 -8.90 0.47 4.62
N TYR A 33 -8.69 -0.21 5.74
CA TYR A 33 -9.69 -0.56 6.73
C TYR A 33 -9.21 -0.12 8.11
N GLU A 34 -10.15 0.30 8.96
CA GLU A 34 -9.93 0.32 10.41
C GLU A 34 -9.83 -1.12 10.92
N GLU A 35 -9.11 -1.35 12.02
CA GLU A 35 -8.91 -2.72 12.55
C GLU A 35 -10.23 -3.42 12.91
N VAL A 36 -11.20 -2.66 13.43
CA VAL A 36 -12.54 -3.17 13.79
C VAL A 36 -13.39 -3.57 12.58
N ASP A 37 -13.10 -3.00 11.41
CA ASP A 37 -13.85 -3.24 10.17
C ASP A 37 -13.07 -4.13 9.18
N LEU A 38 -11.90 -4.64 9.58
CA LEU A 38 -11.04 -5.44 8.72
C LEU A 38 -11.71 -6.78 8.41
N PRO A 39 -11.98 -7.10 7.13
CA PRO A 39 -12.52 -8.40 6.78
C PRO A 39 -11.53 -9.52 7.12
N ASN A 40 -12.02 -10.64 7.63
CA ASN A 40 -11.18 -11.80 7.97
C ASN A 40 -10.30 -12.27 6.79
N ALA A 41 -10.78 -12.14 5.56
CA ALA A 41 -10.01 -12.47 4.35
C ALA A 41 -8.75 -11.60 4.16
N GLU A 42 -8.74 -10.40 4.73
CA GLU A 42 -7.65 -9.42 4.63
C GLU A 42 -6.74 -9.42 5.87
N ALA A 43 -7.07 -10.19 6.93
CA ALA A 43 -6.30 -10.26 8.19
C ALA A 43 -4.82 -10.60 7.97
N ARG A 44 -4.49 -11.33 6.89
CA ARG A 44 -3.10 -11.65 6.51
C ARG A 44 -2.21 -10.41 6.29
N TRP A 45 -2.79 -9.25 6.01
CA TRP A 45 -2.03 -8.03 5.75
C TRP A 45 -1.53 -7.33 7.00
N LEU A 46 -2.13 -7.57 8.17
CA LEU A 46 -1.67 -7.00 9.45
C LEU A 46 -0.17 -7.24 9.69
N PRO A 47 0.33 -8.50 9.70
CA PRO A 47 1.75 -8.76 9.90
C PRO A 47 2.62 -8.24 8.75
N ILE A 48 2.09 -8.18 7.52
CA ILE A 48 2.82 -7.67 6.35
C ILE A 48 3.04 -6.16 6.47
N ASN A 49 2.01 -5.40 6.82
CA ASN A 49 2.07 -3.96 7.03
C ASN A 49 3.08 -3.62 8.13
N ALA A 50 3.01 -4.31 9.28
CA ALA A 50 3.95 -4.15 10.38
C ALA A 50 5.40 -4.48 10.00
N ALA A 51 5.62 -5.64 9.36
CA ALA A 51 6.97 -6.08 9.01
C ALA A 51 7.61 -5.18 7.93
N ARG A 52 6.84 -4.72 6.95
CA ARG A 52 7.36 -3.97 5.80
C ARG A 52 7.62 -2.50 6.15
N SER A 53 6.71 -1.87 6.90
CA SER A 53 6.89 -0.47 7.34
C SER A 53 8.16 -0.27 8.18
N ARG A 54 8.51 -1.25 9.02
CA ARG A 54 9.74 -1.21 9.84
C ARG A 54 11.04 -0.96 9.06
N TYR A 55 11.12 -1.41 7.81
CA TYR A 55 12.37 -1.37 7.02
C TYR A 55 12.28 -0.50 5.77
N LEU A 56 11.07 -0.17 5.31
CA LEU A 56 10.88 0.63 4.11
C LEU A 56 10.94 2.13 4.42
N PRO A 57 11.34 2.98 3.45
CA PRO A 57 11.37 4.42 3.66
C PRO A 57 9.95 4.98 3.81
N VAL A 58 9.83 6.04 4.62
CA VAL A 58 8.59 6.82 4.76
C VAL A 58 8.22 7.46 3.44
N LEU A 59 6.97 7.29 3.03
CA LEU A 59 6.37 7.94 1.87
C LEU A 59 5.88 9.35 2.25
N SER A 60 6.79 10.32 2.24
CA SER A 60 6.51 11.71 2.63
C SER A 60 5.65 12.51 1.64
N LYS A 61 5.55 12.05 0.39
CA LYS A 61 4.76 12.69 -0.67
C LYS A 61 4.07 11.64 -1.52
N SER A 62 2.86 11.96 -1.99
CA SER A 62 2.14 11.13 -2.94
C SER A 62 2.93 10.93 -4.23
N ARG A 63 2.71 9.79 -4.89
CA ARG A 63 3.31 9.40 -6.17
C ARG A 63 2.20 8.98 -7.12
N SER A 64 2.46 9.04 -8.41
CA SER A 64 1.54 8.48 -9.42
C SER A 64 1.30 6.99 -9.15
N PRO A 65 0.07 6.49 -9.32
CA PRO A 65 -0.23 5.07 -9.15
C PRO A 65 0.69 4.19 -9.99
N LEU A 66 1.03 3.02 -9.46
CA LEU A 66 1.67 1.98 -10.25
C LEU A 66 0.69 1.62 -11.37
N GLY A 67 1.05 1.89 -12.62
CA GLY A 67 0.16 1.60 -13.74
C GLY A 67 -0.17 0.10 -13.84
N THR A 68 -1.00 -0.24 -14.82
CA THR A 68 -1.42 -1.62 -15.07
C THR A 68 -0.24 -2.58 -15.24
N PRO A 69 -0.43 -3.91 -15.04
CA PRO A 69 0.61 -4.90 -15.34
C PRO A 69 1.23 -4.73 -16.72
N GLN A 70 0.43 -4.37 -17.73
CA GLN A 70 0.91 -4.08 -19.09
C GLN A 70 1.81 -2.84 -19.14
N SER A 71 1.45 -1.76 -18.44
CA SER A 71 2.30 -0.56 -18.38
C SER A 71 3.61 -0.81 -17.62
N ARG A 72 3.57 -1.62 -16.55
CA ARG A 72 4.76 -2.03 -15.78
C ARG A 72 5.66 -2.95 -16.61
N ALA A 73 5.07 -3.90 -17.35
CA ALA A 73 5.82 -4.77 -18.26
C ALA A 73 6.53 -3.96 -19.36
N ARG A 74 5.84 -2.99 -19.96
CA ARG A 74 6.44 -2.04 -20.91
C ARG A 74 7.59 -1.25 -20.28
N ALA A 75 7.42 -0.73 -19.07
CA ALA A 75 8.47 0.02 -18.35
C ALA A 75 9.71 -0.85 -18.03
N HIS A 76 9.52 -2.17 -17.86
CA HIS A 76 10.61 -3.13 -17.64
C HIS A 76 11.12 -3.82 -18.92
N GLY A 77 10.72 -3.36 -20.12
CA GLY A 77 11.17 -3.94 -21.40
C GLY A 77 10.66 -5.35 -21.69
N LEU A 78 9.72 -5.85 -20.87
CA LEU A 78 9.09 -7.16 -21.05
C LEU A 78 7.98 -7.00 -22.09
N ARG A 79 8.25 -7.42 -23.33
CA ARG A 79 7.23 -7.48 -24.38
C ARG A 79 6.23 -8.57 -24.02
N GLY A 80 4.95 -8.20 -23.91
CA GLY A 80 3.86 -9.14 -23.67
C GLY A 80 3.87 -10.24 -24.72
N ARG A 81 3.73 -11.49 -24.29
CA ARG A 81 3.41 -12.58 -25.22
C ARG A 81 2.01 -12.33 -25.74
N SER A 82 1.89 -12.22 -27.06
CA SER A 82 0.64 -12.21 -27.81
C SER A 82 -0.23 -13.42 -27.47
#